data_AF-A0A851N1T1-F1
#
_entry.id   AF-A0A851N1T1-F1
#
_cell.length_a   1.000
_cell.length_b   1.000
_cell.length_c   1.000
_cell.angle_alpha   90.00
_cell.angle_beta   90.00
_cell.angle_gamma   90.00
#
_symmetry.space_group_name_H-M   'P 1'
#
loop_
_entity.id
_entity.type
_entity.pdbx_description
1 polymer ?
#
loop_
_entity_poly.entity_id
_entity_poly.type
_entity_poly.pdbx_seq_one_letter_code
_entity_poly.pdbx_strand_id
1 'polypeptide(L)'
;MYTFLPENFTPVKQKPSKELRPMLGAILLGLILFIAAVVAWCYYTVSLRKAERLKTELMDLRADGFVIRNQHGEVVFRLAFRSGSLDLESCSKEGEILSCTRSSRGPLNFFIQTVKPKDTVMCYRVRWEELAAGPAVEHTMFWEDAHWYGGSEMSTQHWPIRLAGYQEPVPYVTSDVYSFRDSFGGILERYWLSSKAAAIKINDSVPFHLGFNATERALFFQARYKDSPYKPPPGQPPFPELSYRVCVGSDVTSIHKYMVRRYFNKPSKIPARDWFQSHLRRLRHKYGISSFKFDAGETSYLPKQFSTFRPLSDPSIWSRRYTEMAIPFYELAEVRVGYQSQNISCFFRIIDRDSVWGYELGLKSLIPTVLTISMLGYPFISADMIGGNFFPNKTNGAVEIPDRELYVRWLELSAFMPSMQFSIPPWLYDKEVVEIAQKFTELHESLVAPLLLELAGEVTDTGDPIIRPIWWISPRDEATHRIDSQFLIGDTLMVAPVLEMGKQERDVYLPAGKWRSYKGELFEKTPVLLTDYPVDLDEVAYFLWVS
;
A
#
# COMPACT_ATOMS: atom_id res chain seq x y z
N MET A 1 5.67 -79.84 117.75
CA MET A 1 5.57 -79.10 119.03
C MET A 1 5.46 -77.62 118.68
N TYR A 2 4.45 -76.93 119.22
CA TYR A 2 4.10 -75.49 119.11
C TYR A 2 3.58 -74.99 117.73
N THR A 3 2.30 -74.68 117.47
CA THR A 3 1.35 -73.66 118.00
C THR A 3 1.69 -72.19 117.67
N PHE A 4 0.88 -71.55 116.82
CA PHE A 4 0.04 -70.34 117.06
C PHE A 4 -0.14 -69.43 115.81
N LEU A 5 -1.41 -69.05 115.62
CA LEU A 5 -2.13 -68.14 114.70
C LEU A 5 -1.74 -66.63 114.87
N PRO A 6 -2.35 -65.61 114.20
CA PRO A 6 -3.07 -65.50 112.89
C PRO A 6 -2.85 -64.15 112.09
N GLU A 7 -3.56 -64.06 110.94
CA GLU A 7 -4.38 -62.93 110.42
C GLU A 7 -3.87 -61.88 109.39
N ASN A 8 -4.51 -61.96 108.20
CA ASN A 8 -5.09 -60.93 107.32
C ASN A 8 -4.28 -59.69 106.86
N PHE A 9 -4.08 -59.58 105.54
CA PHE A 9 -4.69 -58.55 104.67
C PHE A 9 -4.30 -58.81 103.19
N THR A 10 -5.28 -59.09 102.34
CA THR A 10 -5.12 -59.13 100.87
C THR A 10 -5.17 -57.72 100.29
N PRO A 11 -4.29 -57.41 99.31
CA PRO A 11 -4.80 -56.90 98.04
C PRO A 11 -4.21 -57.67 96.86
N VAL A 12 -5.08 -58.00 95.90
CA VAL A 12 -4.74 -58.67 94.65
C VAL A 12 -3.84 -57.77 93.80
N LYS A 13 -2.59 -58.19 93.54
CA LYS A 13 -1.73 -57.60 92.50
C LYS A 13 -2.14 -58.16 91.13
N GLN A 14 -2.73 -57.33 90.28
CA GLN A 14 -2.87 -57.64 88.85
C GLN A 14 -1.48 -57.70 88.20
N LYS A 15 -1.18 -58.84 87.54
CA LYS A 15 -0.02 -58.99 86.65
C LYS A 15 -0.22 -58.12 85.40
N PRO A 16 0.80 -57.39 84.90
CA PRO A 16 0.70 -56.72 83.61
C PRO A 16 0.61 -57.78 82.50
N SER A 17 -0.38 -57.63 81.61
CA SER A 17 -0.62 -58.56 80.50
C SER A 17 0.54 -58.57 79.51
N LYS A 18 0.88 -59.77 79.01
CA LYS A 18 1.94 -60.01 78.01
C LYS A 18 1.60 -59.50 76.59
N GLU A 19 0.47 -58.80 76.41
CA GLU A 19 0.01 -58.27 75.12
C GLU A 19 0.32 -56.78 74.90
N LEU A 20 0.78 -56.05 75.92
CA LEU A 20 0.89 -54.59 75.82
C LEU A 20 2.03 -54.09 74.90
N ARG A 21 3.12 -54.86 74.78
CA ARG A 21 4.30 -54.47 73.97
C ARG A 21 4.08 -54.45 72.45
N PRO A 22 3.50 -55.50 71.81
CA PRO A 22 3.18 -55.44 70.39
C PRO A 22 2.07 -54.42 70.09
N MET A 23 1.13 -54.21 71.02
CA MET A 23 0.06 -53.21 70.89
C MET A 23 0.62 -51.78 70.89
N LEU A 24 1.55 -51.46 71.80
CA LEU A 24 2.26 -50.17 71.82
C LEU A 24 3.10 -49.95 70.55
N GLY A 25 3.75 -50.99 70.03
CA GLY A 25 4.50 -50.92 68.77
C GLY A 25 3.60 -50.65 67.56
N ALA A 26 2.44 -51.29 67.47
CA ALA A 26 1.46 -51.07 66.41
C ALA A 26 0.82 -49.67 66.48
N ILE A 27 0.54 -49.17 67.70
CA ILE A 27 0.05 -47.80 67.90
C ILE A 27 1.11 -46.78 67.46
N LEU A 28 2.38 -46.98 67.82
CA LEU A 28 3.47 -46.08 67.43
C LEU A 28 3.67 -46.08 65.91
N LEU A 29 3.65 -47.26 65.26
CA LEU A 29 3.76 -47.38 63.80
C LEU A 29 2.57 -46.72 63.09
N GLY A 30 1.36 -46.90 63.60
CA GLY A 30 0.15 -46.23 63.10
C GLY A 30 0.23 -44.71 63.23
N LEU A 31 0.79 -44.21 64.33
CA LEU A 31 0.99 -42.77 64.57
C LEU A 31 2.04 -42.19 63.59
N ILE A 32 3.13 -42.91 63.33
CA ILE A 32 4.16 -42.52 62.35
C ILE A 32 3.58 -42.48 60.93
N LEU A 33 2.82 -43.50 60.53
CA LEU A 33 2.19 -43.56 59.21
C LEU A 33 1.13 -42.45 59.04
N PHE A 34 0.36 -42.15 60.10
CA PHE A 34 -0.59 -41.05 60.10
C PHE A 34 0.11 -39.69 59.97
N ILE A 35 1.20 -39.45 60.74
CA ILE A 35 2.00 -38.23 60.60
C ILE A 35 2.60 -38.11 59.20
N ALA A 36 3.16 -39.19 58.64
CA ALA A 36 3.70 -39.19 57.29
C ALA A 36 2.63 -38.87 56.23
N ALA A 37 1.42 -39.43 56.37
CA ALA A 37 0.29 -39.13 55.49
C ALA A 37 -0.19 -37.67 55.63
N VAL A 38 -0.23 -37.13 56.84
CA VAL A 38 -0.59 -35.71 57.09
C VAL A 38 0.49 -34.77 56.53
N VAL A 39 1.77 -35.09 56.70
CA VAL A 39 2.88 -34.30 56.13
C VAL A 39 2.84 -34.35 54.60
N ALA A 40 2.61 -35.53 54.01
CA ALA A 40 2.46 -35.69 52.56
C ALA A 40 1.22 -34.94 52.05
N TRP A 41 0.10 -34.99 52.78
CA TRP A 41 -1.12 -34.25 52.45
C TRP A 41 -0.92 -32.74 52.53
N CYS A 42 -0.29 -32.24 53.60
CA CYS A 42 0.07 -30.83 53.76
C CYS A 42 1.01 -30.37 52.65
N TYR A 43 2.04 -31.16 52.32
CA TYR A 43 2.93 -30.87 51.20
C TYR A 43 2.18 -30.84 49.87
N TYR A 44 1.28 -31.81 49.64
CA TYR A 44 0.45 -31.88 48.44
C TYR A 44 -0.52 -30.69 48.33
N THR A 45 -1.19 -30.29 49.42
CA THR A 45 -2.09 -29.13 49.43
C THR A 45 -1.35 -27.81 49.26
N VAL A 46 -0.16 -27.66 49.86
CA VAL A 46 0.71 -26.50 49.62
C VAL A 46 1.17 -26.46 48.17
N SER A 47 1.56 -27.59 47.60
CA SER A 47 1.97 -27.72 46.20
C SER A 47 0.83 -27.37 45.23
N LEU A 48 -0.39 -27.88 45.47
CA LEU A 48 -1.59 -27.56 44.68
C LEU A 48 -1.96 -26.07 44.74
N ARG A 49 -1.97 -25.49 45.94
CA ARG A 49 -2.21 -24.05 46.11
C ARG A 49 -1.15 -23.21 45.41
N LYS A 50 0.10 -23.68 45.37
CA LYS A 50 1.19 -23.02 44.65
C LYS A 50 1.01 -23.13 43.13
N ALA A 51 0.58 -24.28 42.62
CA ALA A 51 0.25 -24.47 41.21
C ALA A 51 -0.94 -23.58 40.78
N GLU A 52 -1.99 -23.46 41.60
CA GLU A 52 -3.12 -22.56 41.32
C GLU A 52 -2.72 -21.08 41.31
N ARG A 53 -1.77 -20.66 42.17
CA ARG A 53 -1.26 -19.28 42.22
C ARG A 53 -0.52 -18.86 40.95
N LEU A 54 0.13 -19.81 40.27
CA LEU A 54 0.94 -19.56 39.08
C LEU A 54 0.10 -19.62 37.78
N LYS A 55 -1.16 -20.03 37.87
CA LYS A 55 -2.11 -20.00 36.76
C LYS A 55 -2.74 -18.61 36.62
N THR A 56 -2.74 -18.08 35.40
CA THR A 56 -3.37 -16.80 35.05
C THR A 56 -4.25 -17.00 33.82
N GLU A 57 -5.53 -17.26 34.09
CA GLU A 57 -6.54 -17.55 33.06
C GLU A 57 -6.13 -18.75 32.18
N LEU A 58 -5.88 -18.48 30.90
CA LEU A 58 -5.44 -19.43 29.87
C LEU A 58 -3.93 -19.72 29.92
N MET A 59 -3.16 -19.00 30.74
CA MET A 59 -1.71 -19.12 30.82
C MET A 59 -1.28 -19.89 32.08
N ASP A 60 -0.33 -20.80 31.88
CA ASP A 60 0.35 -21.58 32.90
C ASP A 60 1.82 -21.16 32.97
N LEU A 61 2.22 -20.49 34.07
CA LEU A 61 3.59 -20.06 34.31
C LEU A 61 4.39 -21.16 35.03
N ARG A 62 5.60 -21.40 34.54
CA ARG A 62 6.59 -22.33 35.12
C ARG A 62 7.87 -21.59 35.42
N ALA A 63 8.77 -22.24 36.15
CA ALA A 63 10.07 -21.66 36.47
C ALA A 63 10.90 -21.33 35.21
N ASP A 64 10.76 -22.13 34.15
CA ASP A 64 11.55 -22.05 32.92
C ASP A 64 10.78 -21.48 31.71
N GLY A 65 9.56 -20.97 31.89
CA GLY A 65 8.75 -20.44 30.79
C GLY A 65 7.28 -20.39 31.08
N PHE A 66 6.46 -20.20 30.04
CA PHE A 66 5.00 -20.30 30.15
C PHE A 66 4.37 -20.91 28.90
N VAL A 67 3.17 -21.42 29.08
CA VAL A 67 2.33 -21.99 28.03
C VAL A 67 0.96 -21.33 28.07
N ILE A 68 0.41 -20.97 26.92
CA ILE A 68 -0.98 -20.49 26.80
C ILE A 68 -1.79 -21.55 26.08
N ARG A 69 -2.94 -21.88 26.66
CA ARG A 69 -3.92 -22.82 26.09
C ARG A 69 -5.15 -22.08 25.60
N ASN A 70 -5.77 -22.53 24.50
CA ASN A 70 -7.07 -21.99 24.12
C ASN A 70 -8.18 -22.48 25.07
N GLN A 71 -9.42 -22.05 24.84
CA GLN A 71 -10.59 -22.47 25.63
C GLN A 71 -10.85 -23.98 25.58
N HIS A 72 -10.33 -24.68 24.56
CA HIS A 72 -10.43 -26.13 24.40
C HIS A 72 -9.26 -26.89 25.06
N GLY A 73 -8.34 -26.18 25.73
CA GLY A 73 -7.19 -26.77 26.42
C GLY A 73 -5.98 -27.09 25.53
N GLU A 74 -6.05 -26.81 24.23
CA GLU A 74 -4.95 -27.01 23.28
C GLU A 74 -3.85 -25.95 23.50
N VAL A 75 -2.58 -26.34 23.41
CA VAL A 75 -1.46 -25.39 23.45
C VAL A 75 -1.43 -24.57 22.16
N VAL A 76 -1.56 -23.25 22.30
CA VAL A 76 -1.53 -22.32 21.16
C VAL A 76 -0.29 -21.44 21.15
N PHE A 77 0.42 -21.35 22.28
CA PHE A 77 1.66 -20.58 22.40
C PHE A 77 2.54 -21.16 23.51
N ARG A 78 3.84 -21.27 23.24
CA ARG A 78 4.84 -21.72 24.21
C ARG A 78 6.08 -20.85 24.13
N LEU A 79 6.58 -20.44 25.30
CA LEU A 79 7.80 -19.66 25.42
C LEU A 79 8.63 -20.13 26.62
N ALA A 80 9.93 -20.30 26.42
CA ALA A 80 10.89 -20.68 27.46
C ALA A 80 11.84 -19.54 27.79
N PHE A 81 12.25 -19.44 29.05
CA PHE A 81 13.24 -18.50 29.55
C PHE A 81 14.64 -19.13 29.42
N ARG A 82 15.55 -18.47 28.69
CA ARG A 82 16.95 -18.91 28.56
C ARG A 82 17.89 -18.14 29.47
N SER A 83 17.48 -16.96 29.94
CA SER A 83 18.28 -16.14 30.86
C SER A 83 18.18 -16.54 32.33
N GLY A 84 17.65 -17.73 32.64
CA GLY A 84 17.55 -18.26 34.00
C GLY A 84 16.14 -18.79 34.29
N SER A 85 15.99 -19.46 35.42
CA SER A 85 14.68 -19.92 35.90
C SER A 85 14.17 -19.02 37.01
N LEU A 86 12.88 -18.70 37.01
CA LEU A 86 12.24 -17.94 38.08
C LEU A 86 12.30 -18.72 39.39
N ASP A 87 12.65 -18.01 40.47
CA ASP A 87 12.43 -18.52 41.82
C ASP A 87 10.96 -18.33 42.18
N LEU A 88 10.19 -19.41 42.05
CA LEU A 88 8.74 -19.40 42.28
C LEU A 88 8.34 -19.05 43.72
N GLU A 89 9.26 -19.15 44.69
CA GLU A 89 9.01 -18.68 46.06
C GLU A 89 9.06 -17.14 46.18
N SER A 90 9.71 -16.47 45.22
CA SER A 90 9.79 -15.01 45.16
C SER A 90 8.59 -14.36 44.46
N CYS A 91 7.63 -15.18 44.00
CA CYS A 91 6.52 -14.73 43.18
C CYS A 91 5.26 -14.45 44.01
N SER A 92 4.56 -13.38 43.67
CA SER A 92 3.25 -13.02 44.23
C SER A 92 2.26 -12.69 43.12
N LYS A 93 0.97 -12.76 43.43
CA LYS A 93 -0.12 -12.40 42.52
C LYS A 93 -1.02 -11.38 43.20
N GLU A 94 -1.10 -10.19 42.61
CA GLU A 94 -1.94 -9.09 43.07
C GLU A 94 -2.87 -8.68 41.92
N GLY A 95 -4.16 -9.02 42.05
CA GLY A 95 -5.14 -8.82 40.99
C GLY A 95 -4.75 -9.55 39.69
N GLU A 96 -4.63 -8.79 38.61
CA GLU A 96 -4.27 -9.28 37.27
C GLU A 96 -2.74 -9.37 37.03
N ILE A 97 -1.92 -9.02 38.03
CA ILE A 97 -0.46 -8.97 37.91
C ILE A 97 0.16 -10.10 38.74
N LEU A 98 0.94 -10.94 38.08
CA LEU A 98 1.86 -11.89 38.72
C LEU A 98 3.26 -11.32 38.61
N SER A 99 3.96 -11.14 39.72
CA SER A 99 5.33 -10.63 39.75
C SER A 99 6.28 -11.59 40.46
N CYS A 100 7.56 -11.55 40.10
CA CYS A 100 8.63 -12.28 40.77
C CYS A 100 9.85 -11.38 40.94
N THR A 101 10.58 -11.54 42.05
CA THR A 101 11.71 -10.67 42.43
C THR A 101 13.07 -11.35 42.35
N ARG A 102 13.12 -12.68 42.18
CA ARG A 102 14.36 -13.45 42.03
C ARG A 102 14.30 -14.51 40.93
N SER A 103 15.46 -14.78 40.35
CA SER A 103 15.72 -15.88 39.41
C SER A 103 16.94 -16.66 39.87
N SER A 104 17.25 -17.75 39.19
CA SER A 104 18.49 -18.53 39.38
C SER A 104 19.77 -17.72 39.12
N ARG A 105 19.68 -16.53 38.50
CA ARG A 105 20.82 -15.64 38.23
C ARG A 105 20.93 -14.45 39.18
N GLY A 106 19.89 -14.16 39.98
CA GLY A 106 19.91 -13.06 40.95
C GLY A 106 18.59 -12.30 41.04
N PRO A 107 18.63 -11.06 41.57
CA PRO A 107 17.48 -10.17 41.62
C PRO A 107 17.03 -9.76 40.22
N LEU A 108 15.73 -9.84 39.95
CA LEU A 108 15.12 -9.34 38.72
C LEU A 108 13.79 -8.64 39.01
N ASN A 109 13.33 -7.87 38.03
CA ASN A 109 11.99 -7.35 37.99
C ASN A 109 11.20 -8.06 36.89
N PHE A 110 10.44 -9.08 37.30
CA PHE A 110 9.58 -9.85 36.39
C PHE A 110 8.12 -9.60 36.69
N PHE A 111 7.32 -9.40 35.66
CA PHE A 111 5.87 -9.50 35.79
C PHE A 111 5.18 -10.02 34.54
N ILE A 112 4.02 -10.64 34.76
CA ILE A 112 3.00 -10.88 33.76
C ILE A 112 1.71 -10.21 34.20
N GLN A 113 1.21 -9.30 33.36
CA GLN A 113 -0.08 -8.65 33.54
C GLN A 113 -1.08 -9.24 32.55
N THR A 114 -2.17 -9.78 33.07
CA THR A 114 -3.31 -10.22 32.27
C THR A 114 -4.14 -8.99 31.87
N VAL A 115 -4.52 -8.93 30.60
CA VAL A 115 -5.31 -7.84 30.02
C VAL A 115 -6.46 -8.49 29.25
N LYS A 116 -7.70 -8.24 29.71
CA LYS A 116 -8.94 -8.71 29.07
C LYS A 116 -9.67 -7.55 28.39
N PRO A 117 -9.26 -7.17 27.16
CA PRO A 117 -9.83 -6.04 26.45
C PRO A 117 -11.27 -6.27 25.98
N LYS A 118 -11.63 -7.54 25.66
CA LYS A 118 -12.95 -8.01 25.24
C LYS A 118 -13.05 -9.51 25.55
N ASP A 119 -14.25 -10.07 25.61
CA ASP A 119 -14.47 -11.50 25.93
C ASP A 119 -13.81 -12.46 24.92
N THR A 120 -13.50 -12.00 23.71
CA THR A 120 -12.94 -12.83 22.62
C THR A 120 -11.42 -12.76 22.47
N VAL A 121 -10.74 -11.86 23.19
CA VAL A 121 -9.28 -11.70 23.09
C VAL A 121 -8.69 -11.56 24.49
N MET A 122 -7.68 -12.36 24.77
CA MET A 122 -6.93 -12.32 26.02
C MET A 122 -5.47 -12.00 25.74
N CYS A 123 -4.91 -11.04 26.46
CA CYS A 123 -3.53 -10.59 26.29
C CYS A 123 -2.74 -10.70 27.58
N TYR A 124 -1.45 -10.99 27.44
CA TYR A 124 -0.49 -11.10 28.51
C TYR A 124 0.67 -10.16 28.22
N ARG A 125 0.84 -9.13 29.04
CA ARG A 125 2.01 -8.26 28.98
C ARG A 125 3.09 -8.84 29.87
N VAL A 126 4.22 -9.22 29.28
CA VAL A 126 5.37 -9.79 29.96
C VAL A 126 6.49 -8.76 30.00
N ARG A 127 7.17 -8.67 31.14
CA ARG A 127 8.41 -7.91 31.31
C ARG A 127 9.40 -8.73 32.11
N TRP A 128 10.62 -8.83 31.61
CA TRP A 128 11.76 -9.41 32.29
C TRP A 128 12.93 -8.43 32.23
N GLU A 129 13.35 -7.93 33.39
CA GLU A 129 14.44 -6.96 33.55
C GLU A 129 15.42 -7.48 34.60
N GLU A 130 16.67 -7.72 34.21
CA GLU A 130 17.74 -8.14 35.13
C GLU A 130 18.30 -6.93 35.89
N LEU A 131 18.43 -7.03 37.22
CA LEU A 131 18.90 -5.90 38.07
C LEU A 131 20.41 -5.94 38.35
N ALA A 132 21.16 -6.66 37.52
CA ALA A 132 22.62 -6.75 37.58
C ALA A 132 23.23 -6.37 36.22
N ALA A 133 24.35 -5.64 36.23
CA ALA A 133 25.10 -5.34 35.01
C ALA A 133 25.63 -6.67 34.44
N GLY A 134 25.13 -7.10 33.28
CA GLY A 134 25.30 -8.49 32.88
C GLY A 134 24.58 -8.89 31.58
N PRO A 135 24.38 -10.21 31.37
CA PRO A 135 24.10 -10.80 30.06
C PRO A 135 22.74 -10.39 29.49
N ALA A 136 22.57 -10.63 28.19
CA ALA A 136 21.32 -10.41 27.49
C ALA A 136 20.14 -11.17 28.15
N VAL A 137 18.94 -10.62 28.05
CA VAL A 137 17.70 -11.34 28.39
C VAL A 137 17.23 -12.06 27.15
N GLU A 138 17.15 -13.38 27.18
CA GLU A 138 16.77 -14.21 26.05
C GLU A 138 15.63 -15.16 26.41
N HIS A 139 14.60 -15.15 25.58
CA HIS A 139 13.51 -16.10 25.60
C HIS A 139 13.41 -16.83 24.26
N THR A 140 12.95 -18.07 24.29
CA THR A 140 12.73 -18.89 23.09
C THR A 140 11.24 -19.10 22.87
N MET A 141 10.72 -18.69 21.72
CA MET A 141 9.35 -18.99 21.28
C MET A 141 9.36 -20.22 20.38
N PHE A 142 8.47 -21.17 20.65
CA PHE A 142 8.33 -22.39 19.84
C PHE A 142 7.10 -22.31 18.95
N TRP A 143 7.28 -22.63 17.68
CA TRP A 143 6.22 -22.71 16.67
C TRP A 143 5.52 -24.07 16.58
N GLU A 144 6.07 -25.12 17.20
CA GLU A 144 5.48 -26.48 17.27
C GLU A 144 4.92 -26.96 15.91
N ASP A 145 3.60 -27.17 15.80
CA ASP A 145 2.84 -27.52 14.60
C ASP A 145 2.12 -26.32 13.95
N ALA A 146 2.26 -25.12 14.50
CA ALA A 146 1.62 -23.92 14.00
C ALA A 146 2.41 -23.27 12.84
N HIS A 147 1.68 -22.62 11.94
CA HIS A 147 2.25 -21.77 10.90
C HIS A 147 2.29 -20.32 11.37
N TRP A 148 3.40 -19.63 11.10
CA TRP A 148 3.62 -18.26 11.56
C TRP A 148 3.80 -17.28 10.41
N TYR A 149 3.40 -16.03 10.65
CA TYR A 149 3.37 -14.92 9.70
C TYR A 149 3.91 -13.66 10.37
N GLY A 150 4.46 -12.72 9.59
CA GLY A 150 5.01 -11.45 10.09
C GLY A 150 6.53 -11.48 10.23
N GLY A 151 7.06 -10.62 11.09
CA GLY A 151 8.49 -10.38 11.20
C GLY A 151 8.99 -9.35 10.18
N SER A 152 9.96 -9.73 9.37
CA SER A 152 10.69 -8.84 8.46
C SER A 152 10.63 -9.33 7.03
N GLU A 153 10.84 -8.40 6.10
CA GLU A 153 11.25 -8.71 4.74
C GLU A 153 12.60 -9.46 4.76
N MET A 154 12.74 -10.47 3.91
CA MET A 154 13.96 -11.29 3.77
C MET A 154 14.33 -11.44 2.30
N SER A 155 15.61 -11.69 2.01
CA SER A 155 16.09 -11.95 0.64
C SER A 155 15.43 -13.18 -0.01
N THR A 156 15.16 -14.22 0.80
CA THR A 156 14.38 -15.40 0.43
C THR A 156 13.11 -15.42 1.27
N GLN A 157 11.99 -14.98 0.70
CA GLN A 157 10.72 -14.84 1.39
C GLN A 157 9.81 -16.05 1.17
N HIS A 158 9.25 -16.59 2.26
CA HIS A 158 8.23 -17.63 2.22
C HIS A 158 6.96 -17.20 2.97
N TRP A 159 5.82 -17.76 2.55
CA TRP A 159 4.53 -17.64 3.22
C TRP A 159 3.87 -19.02 3.34
N PRO A 160 3.59 -19.54 4.55
CA PRO A 160 3.98 -19.02 5.87
C PRO A 160 5.51 -18.93 6.04
N ILE A 161 5.98 -18.32 7.13
CA ILE A 161 7.42 -18.21 7.42
C ILE A 161 8.05 -19.60 7.37
N ARG A 162 9.11 -19.74 6.56
CA ARG A 162 9.99 -20.91 6.53
C ARG A 162 11.42 -20.42 6.62
N LEU A 163 12.08 -20.71 7.74
CA LEU A 163 13.48 -20.40 7.96
C LEU A 163 14.30 -21.68 7.78
N ALA A 164 15.49 -21.54 7.18
CA ALA A 164 16.40 -22.65 6.96
C ALA A 164 17.63 -22.48 7.87
N GLY A 165 18.11 -23.60 8.43
CA GLY A 165 19.32 -23.62 9.25
C GLY A 165 19.18 -22.94 10.62
N TYR A 166 20.23 -22.25 11.02
CA TYR A 166 20.39 -21.63 12.33
C TYR A 166 20.94 -20.22 12.17
N GLN A 167 20.42 -19.29 12.95
CA GLN A 167 20.91 -17.93 13.04
C GLN A 167 20.98 -17.52 14.51
N GLU A 168 22.16 -17.07 14.95
CA GLU A 168 22.31 -16.47 16.26
C GLU A 168 21.52 -15.16 16.37
N PRO A 169 21.11 -14.74 17.58
CA PRO A 169 20.44 -13.45 17.77
C PRO A 169 21.28 -12.27 17.28
N VAL A 170 20.87 -11.68 16.16
CA VAL A 170 21.46 -10.47 15.56
C VAL A 170 20.50 -9.27 15.72
N PRO A 171 21.00 -8.02 15.66
CA PRO A 171 20.15 -6.84 15.85
C PRO A 171 18.99 -6.82 14.85
N TYR A 172 17.76 -6.66 15.35
CA TYR A 172 16.56 -6.63 14.51
C TYR A 172 16.31 -5.21 13.98
N VAL A 173 17.13 -4.83 12.99
CA VAL A 173 17.17 -3.51 12.33
C VAL A 173 17.08 -3.67 10.81
N THR A 174 16.63 -2.64 10.12
CA THR A 174 16.46 -2.68 8.66
C THR A 174 17.82 -2.69 7.95
N SER A 175 17.89 -3.34 6.78
CA SER A 175 19.08 -3.42 5.94
C SER A 175 18.72 -3.58 4.47
N ASP A 176 19.69 -3.35 3.58
CA ASP A 176 19.56 -3.64 2.15
C ASP A 176 19.84 -5.13 1.89
N VAL A 177 18.77 -5.93 1.78
CA VAL A 177 18.87 -7.38 1.54
C VAL A 177 19.36 -7.75 0.13
N TYR A 178 19.46 -6.79 -0.79
CA TYR A 178 20.13 -7.04 -2.06
C TYR A 178 21.64 -7.23 -1.85
N SER A 179 22.23 -6.35 -1.04
CA SER A 179 23.65 -6.34 -0.70
C SER A 179 23.99 -7.29 0.48
N PHE A 180 23.07 -7.46 1.44
CA PHE A 180 23.28 -8.25 2.66
C PHE A 180 22.20 -9.33 2.79
N ARG A 181 22.40 -10.47 2.11
CA ARG A 181 21.37 -11.51 1.92
C ARG A 181 20.85 -12.14 3.21
N ASP A 182 21.66 -12.17 4.26
CA ASP A 182 21.32 -12.77 5.57
C ASP A 182 20.78 -11.75 6.59
N SER A 183 20.62 -10.48 6.20
CA SER A 183 20.07 -9.42 7.04
C SER A 183 18.54 -9.33 6.96
N PHE A 184 17.92 -8.53 7.84
CA PHE A 184 16.51 -8.16 7.75
C PHE A 184 16.31 -7.00 6.76
N GLY A 185 15.28 -7.07 5.92
CA GLY A 185 15.00 -6.13 4.83
C GLY A 185 14.61 -4.71 5.25
N GLY A 186 14.15 -3.93 4.27
CA GLY A 186 13.81 -2.52 4.46
C GLY A 186 12.53 -2.31 5.27
N ILE A 187 11.69 -3.34 5.37
CA ILE A 187 10.43 -3.32 6.12
C ILE A 187 10.44 -4.43 7.16
N LEU A 188 10.27 -4.08 8.43
CA LEU A 188 10.14 -5.03 9.53
C LEU A 188 9.19 -4.51 10.59
N GLU A 189 8.54 -5.45 11.27
CA GLU A 189 7.80 -5.20 12.50
C GLU A 189 8.13 -6.28 13.52
N ARG A 190 8.12 -5.92 14.80
CA ARG A 190 8.37 -6.90 15.90
C ARG A 190 7.09 -7.65 16.24
N TYR A 191 6.41 -8.17 15.24
CA TYR A 191 5.08 -8.77 15.33
C TYR A 191 5.03 -10.11 14.57
N TRP A 192 4.54 -11.14 15.25
CA TRP A 192 4.29 -12.45 14.66
C TRP A 192 2.89 -12.94 14.98
N LEU A 193 2.22 -13.52 13.99
CA LEU A 193 0.88 -14.08 14.06
C LEU A 193 0.93 -15.58 13.77
N SER A 194 0.18 -16.38 14.53
CA SER A 194 0.10 -17.83 14.42
C SER A 194 -1.23 -18.28 13.84
N SER A 195 -1.21 -19.38 13.07
CA SER A 195 -2.40 -20.09 12.61
C SER A 195 -3.27 -20.63 13.76
N LYS A 196 -2.72 -20.75 14.98
CA LYS A 196 -3.46 -21.12 16.20
C LYS A 196 -4.09 -19.93 16.94
N ALA A 197 -4.35 -18.83 16.23
CA ALA A 197 -4.96 -17.62 16.77
C ALA A 197 -4.20 -16.98 17.95
N ALA A 198 -2.87 -17.14 17.97
CA ALA A 198 -1.96 -16.45 18.89
C ALA A 198 -1.17 -15.37 18.14
N ALA A 199 -0.82 -14.29 18.81
CA ALA A 199 0.05 -13.26 18.27
C ALA A 199 0.98 -12.71 19.34
N ILE A 200 2.22 -12.41 18.97
CA ILE A 200 3.20 -11.75 19.84
C ILE A 200 3.65 -10.43 19.21
N LYS A 201 3.72 -9.37 20.02
CA LYS A 201 4.39 -8.10 19.66
C LYS A 201 5.45 -7.76 20.70
N ILE A 202 6.70 -7.60 20.30
CA ILE A 202 7.76 -7.09 21.17
C ILE A 202 7.62 -5.58 21.29
N ASN A 203 7.89 -5.03 22.47
CA ASN A 203 7.80 -3.60 22.71
C ASN A 203 8.94 -2.86 21.96
N ASP A 204 8.65 -1.64 21.50
CA ASP A 204 9.57 -0.89 20.63
C ASP A 204 10.80 -0.38 21.42
N SER A 205 10.65 -0.24 22.74
CA SER A 205 11.72 0.13 23.67
C SER A 205 12.77 -0.96 23.90
N VAL A 206 12.51 -2.21 23.48
CA VAL A 206 13.45 -3.33 23.70
C VAL A 206 14.67 -3.17 22.78
N PRO A 207 15.91 -3.34 23.27
CA PRO A 207 17.11 -3.44 22.42
C PRO A 207 17.17 -4.82 21.73
N PHE A 208 16.26 -5.01 20.78
CA PHE A 208 15.79 -6.31 20.32
C PHE A 208 16.68 -6.96 19.25
N HIS A 209 17.00 -8.23 19.48
CA HIS A 209 17.73 -9.11 18.58
C HIS A 209 16.87 -10.34 18.31
N LEU A 210 16.94 -10.82 17.06
CA LEU A 210 16.21 -12.00 16.61
C LEU A 210 17.20 -13.04 16.09
N GLY A 211 17.06 -14.26 16.62
CA GLY A 211 17.70 -15.46 16.08
C GLY A 211 16.66 -16.54 15.85
N PHE A 212 17.08 -17.66 15.24
CA PHE A 212 16.19 -18.79 15.01
C PHE A 212 16.95 -20.11 14.87
N ASN A 213 16.24 -21.20 15.10
CA ASN A 213 16.70 -22.55 14.84
C ASN A 213 15.58 -23.35 14.15
N ALA A 214 15.77 -23.64 12.87
CA ALA A 214 14.79 -24.36 12.06
C ALA A 214 14.58 -25.81 12.55
N THR A 215 15.66 -26.47 13.01
CA THR A 215 15.63 -27.85 13.51
C THR A 215 14.82 -27.95 14.80
N GLU A 216 15.08 -27.06 15.75
CA GLU A 216 14.32 -27.02 17.01
C GLU A 216 12.92 -26.47 16.84
N ARG A 217 12.63 -25.90 15.67
CA ARG A 217 11.47 -25.04 15.50
C ARG A 217 11.44 -24.06 16.69
N ALA A 218 12.40 -23.13 16.69
CA ALA A 218 12.41 -21.99 17.62
C ALA A 218 12.75 -20.62 16.98
N LEU A 219 12.17 -19.55 17.54
CA LEU A 219 12.67 -18.17 17.43
C LEU A 219 13.29 -17.73 18.76
N PHE A 220 14.42 -17.04 18.71
CA PHE A 220 15.13 -16.49 19.87
C PHE A 220 14.89 -14.99 19.96
N PHE A 221 14.28 -14.55 21.05
CA PHE A 221 14.02 -13.14 21.34
C PHE A 221 15.00 -12.67 22.40
N GLN A 222 15.92 -11.80 22.02
CA GLN A 222 16.98 -11.35 22.91
C GLN A 222 16.99 -9.82 23.06
N ALA A 223 17.15 -9.34 24.30
CA ALA A 223 17.36 -7.93 24.63
C ALA A 223 18.82 -7.72 25.04
N ARG A 224 19.56 -6.86 24.32
CA ARG A 224 21.00 -6.66 24.56
C ARG A 224 21.51 -5.27 24.10
N TYR A 225 22.25 -4.59 24.98
CA TYR A 225 22.97 -3.35 24.64
C TYR A 225 24.43 -3.57 24.23
N LYS A 226 25.08 -4.63 24.74
CA LYS A 226 26.46 -4.96 24.39
C LYS A 226 26.54 -5.45 22.93
N ASP A 227 27.58 -5.04 22.21
CA ASP A 227 27.86 -5.46 20.81
C ASP A 227 26.62 -5.32 19.92
N SER A 228 25.99 -4.15 19.99
CA SER A 228 24.66 -3.87 19.45
C SER A 228 24.54 -2.39 19.09
N PRO A 229 23.72 -2.03 18.09
CA PRO A 229 23.45 -0.64 17.73
C PRO A 229 22.56 0.09 18.75
N TYR A 230 21.90 -0.64 19.66
CA TYR A 230 21.03 -0.05 20.67
C TYR A 230 21.84 0.55 21.83
N LYS A 231 21.42 1.71 22.32
CA LYS A 231 22.03 2.39 23.47
C LYS A 231 21.03 2.52 24.62
N PRO A 232 21.48 2.38 25.88
CA PRO A 232 20.61 2.61 27.04
C PRO A 232 20.20 4.11 27.10
N PRO A 233 19.07 4.43 27.74
CA PRO A 233 18.69 5.81 27.99
C PRO A 233 19.77 6.58 28.77
N PRO A 234 19.95 7.90 28.52
CA PRO A 234 20.94 8.70 29.22
C PRO A 234 20.79 8.61 30.75
N GLY A 235 21.90 8.33 31.45
CA GLY A 235 21.93 8.26 32.91
C GLY A 235 21.35 6.98 33.53
N GLN A 236 20.93 6.00 32.72
CA GLN A 236 20.45 4.71 33.22
C GLN A 236 21.52 3.62 33.07
N PRO A 237 21.64 2.70 34.05
CA PRO A 237 22.46 1.51 33.89
C PRO A 237 21.94 0.65 32.72
N PRO A 238 22.83 -0.06 31.99
CA PRO A 238 22.46 -0.79 30.77
C PRO A 238 21.81 -2.14 31.07
N PHE A 239 20.79 -2.15 31.92
CA PHE A 239 20.06 -3.36 32.26
C PHE A 239 19.15 -3.75 31.09
N PRO A 240 19.39 -4.90 30.43
CA PRO A 240 18.57 -5.32 29.32
C PRO A 240 17.18 -5.70 29.83
N GLU A 241 16.15 -5.12 29.21
CA GLU A 241 14.76 -5.46 29.44
C GLU A 241 14.18 -6.13 28.20
N LEU A 242 13.61 -7.33 28.36
CA LEU A 242 12.77 -7.95 27.35
C LEU A 242 11.29 -7.79 27.75
N SER A 243 10.58 -6.94 27.01
CA SER A 243 9.14 -6.72 27.20
C SER A 243 8.36 -6.95 25.92
N TYR A 244 7.27 -7.70 26.03
CA TYR A 244 6.42 -8.07 24.91
C TYR A 244 4.98 -8.35 25.37
N ARG A 245 4.10 -8.52 24.39
CA ARG A 245 2.70 -8.90 24.61
C ARG A 245 2.39 -10.14 23.80
N VAL A 246 1.76 -11.11 24.44
CA VAL A 246 1.19 -12.27 23.75
C VAL A 246 -0.31 -12.21 23.89
N CYS A 247 -1.02 -12.24 22.78
CA CYS A 247 -2.48 -12.24 22.77
C CYS A 247 -3.00 -13.49 22.06
N VAL A 248 -4.09 -14.05 22.58
CA VAL A 248 -4.80 -15.20 22.00
C VAL A 248 -6.26 -14.82 21.77
N GLY A 249 -6.83 -15.30 20.67
CA GLY A 249 -8.21 -15.03 20.28
C GLY A 249 -8.94 -16.29 19.79
N SER A 250 -10.19 -16.11 19.35
CA SER A 250 -11.03 -17.19 18.80
C SER A 250 -10.56 -17.68 17.43
N ASP A 251 -9.96 -16.80 16.63
CA ASP A 251 -9.52 -17.09 15.27
C ASP A 251 -8.40 -16.13 14.85
N VAL A 252 -7.67 -16.50 13.80
CA VAL A 252 -6.50 -15.77 13.29
C VAL A 252 -6.86 -14.35 12.84
N THR A 253 -8.06 -14.16 12.27
CA THR A 253 -8.49 -12.85 11.75
C THR A 253 -8.85 -11.89 12.89
N SER A 254 -9.59 -12.36 13.90
CA SER A 254 -10.00 -11.53 15.03
C SER A 254 -8.81 -11.07 15.86
N ILE A 255 -7.84 -11.95 16.13
CA ILE A 255 -6.63 -11.59 16.87
C ILE A 255 -5.78 -10.58 16.09
N HIS A 256 -5.61 -10.78 14.77
CA HIS A 256 -4.86 -9.83 13.95
C HIS A 256 -5.53 -8.45 13.90
N LYS A 257 -6.86 -8.40 13.68
CA LYS A 257 -7.63 -7.15 13.70
C LYS A 257 -7.50 -6.44 15.04
N TYR A 258 -7.53 -7.16 16.16
CA TYR A 258 -7.32 -6.59 17.49
C TYR A 258 -5.92 -5.98 17.62
N MET A 259 -4.88 -6.75 17.28
CA MET A 259 -3.48 -6.34 17.41
C MET A 259 -3.18 -5.08 16.59
N VAL A 260 -3.57 -5.06 15.31
CA VAL A 260 -3.37 -3.89 14.43
C VAL A 260 -4.13 -2.68 14.93
N ARG A 261 -5.40 -2.82 15.33
CA ARG A 261 -6.20 -1.68 15.78
C ARG A 261 -5.66 -1.01 17.04
N ARG A 262 -5.02 -1.79 17.93
CA ARG A 262 -4.59 -1.33 19.25
C ARG A 262 -3.13 -0.90 19.31
N TYR A 263 -2.25 -1.56 18.56
CA TYR A 263 -0.80 -1.44 18.74
C TYR A 263 -0.04 -0.96 17.50
N PHE A 264 -0.71 -0.77 16.37
CA PHE A 264 -0.08 -0.27 15.16
C PHE A 264 -0.51 1.17 14.93
N ASN A 265 0.45 1.99 14.52
CA ASN A 265 0.13 3.34 14.06
C ASN A 265 -0.73 3.22 12.79
N LYS A 266 -1.81 4.00 12.73
CA LYS A 266 -2.69 4.06 11.58
C LYS A 266 -2.35 5.29 10.75
N PRO A 267 -2.55 5.24 9.42
CA PRO A 267 -2.57 6.46 8.62
C PRO A 267 -3.49 7.49 9.28
N SER A 268 -2.95 8.68 9.59
CA SER A 268 -3.65 9.71 10.35
C SER A 268 -4.56 10.58 9.49
N LYS A 269 -4.40 10.51 8.16
CA LYS A 269 -5.19 11.22 7.17
C LYS A 269 -5.37 10.37 5.92
N ILE A 270 -6.55 10.48 5.32
CA ILE A 270 -6.76 10.09 3.93
C ILE A 270 -6.16 11.23 3.08
N PRO A 271 -5.41 10.97 2.01
CA PRO A 271 -4.89 12.02 1.15
C PRO A 271 -6.03 12.95 0.70
N ALA A 272 -5.96 14.21 1.12
CA ALA A 272 -6.94 15.24 0.77
C ALA A 272 -6.54 15.92 -0.55
N ARG A 273 -7.51 16.52 -1.25
CA ARG A 273 -7.25 17.34 -2.46
C ARG A 273 -6.13 18.35 -2.22
N ASP A 274 -6.14 19.00 -1.05
CA ASP A 274 -5.14 20.00 -0.66
C ASP A 274 -3.74 19.41 -0.49
N TRP A 275 -3.62 18.15 -0.06
CA TRP A 275 -2.33 17.48 0.01
C TRP A 275 -1.73 17.36 -1.40
N PHE A 276 -2.50 16.86 -2.37
CA PHE A 276 -2.03 16.73 -3.75
C PHE A 276 -1.70 18.10 -4.36
N GLN A 277 -2.60 19.08 -4.21
CA GLN A 277 -2.40 20.44 -4.72
C GLN A 277 -1.19 21.13 -4.08
N SER A 278 -0.94 20.95 -2.78
CA SER A 278 0.24 21.51 -2.11
C SER A 278 1.55 20.93 -2.64
N HIS A 279 1.56 19.65 -3.03
CA HIS A 279 2.74 19.03 -3.64
C HIS A 279 3.02 19.63 -5.01
N LEU A 280 2.00 19.80 -5.85
CA LEU A 280 2.14 20.45 -7.16
C LEU A 280 2.59 21.92 -7.03
N ARG A 281 2.01 22.69 -6.09
CA ARG A 281 2.45 24.07 -5.82
C ARG A 281 3.92 24.13 -5.38
N ARG A 282 4.35 23.19 -4.53
CA ARG A 282 5.75 23.09 -4.11
C ARG A 282 6.67 22.76 -5.29
N LEU A 283 6.25 21.88 -6.21
CA LEU A 283 7.00 21.60 -7.43
C LEU A 283 7.14 22.86 -8.30
N ARG A 284 6.05 23.60 -8.51
CA ARG A 284 6.03 24.91 -9.19
C ARG A 284 7.04 25.88 -8.56
N HIS A 285 6.95 26.10 -7.26
CA HIS A 285 7.80 27.05 -6.53
C HIS A 285 9.27 26.63 -6.48
N LYS A 286 9.55 25.33 -6.27
CA LYS A 286 10.92 24.85 -6.05
C LYS A 286 11.70 24.69 -7.35
N TYR A 287 11.05 24.25 -8.42
CA TYR A 287 11.72 23.86 -9.66
C TYR A 287 11.32 24.72 -10.87
N GLY A 288 10.41 25.69 -10.71
CA GLY A 288 9.97 26.54 -11.81
C GLY A 288 9.14 25.80 -12.86
N ILE A 289 8.47 24.70 -12.48
CA ILE A 289 7.57 23.98 -13.40
C ILE A 289 6.44 24.90 -13.84
N SER A 290 6.28 25.15 -15.14
CA SER A 290 5.25 26.06 -15.65
C SER A 290 3.84 25.46 -15.60
N SER A 291 3.72 24.15 -15.86
CA SER A 291 2.43 23.46 -15.97
C SER A 291 2.52 21.97 -15.66
N PHE A 292 1.35 21.32 -15.59
CA PHE A 292 1.21 19.89 -15.33
C PHE A 292 0.26 19.25 -16.34
N LYS A 293 0.62 18.02 -16.76
CA LYS A 293 -0.28 17.08 -17.43
C LYS A 293 -0.92 16.17 -16.39
N PHE A 294 -2.24 16.15 -16.32
CA PHE A 294 -3.04 15.28 -15.47
C PHE A 294 -3.53 14.11 -16.32
N ASP A 295 -2.68 13.09 -16.41
CA ASP A 295 -2.97 11.87 -17.15
C ASP A 295 -3.87 10.91 -16.34
N ALA A 296 -4.48 9.95 -17.02
CA ALA A 296 -5.50 9.04 -16.49
C ALA A 296 -6.75 9.76 -15.93
N GLY A 297 -7.41 9.15 -14.93
CA GLY A 297 -8.63 9.66 -14.30
C GLY A 297 -9.91 8.98 -14.78
N GLU A 298 -9.82 8.04 -15.73
CA GLU A 298 -10.92 7.23 -16.22
C GLU A 298 -11.43 6.31 -15.10
N THR A 299 -12.73 6.02 -15.13
CA THR A 299 -13.37 5.12 -14.16
C THR A 299 -12.85 3.69 -14.24
N SER A 300 -12.28 3.28 -15.38
CA SER A 300 -11.65 1.96 -15.57
C SER A 300 -10.42 1.73 -14.67
N TYR A 301 -9.79 2.80 -14.18
CA TYR A 301 -8.69 2.72 -13.21
C TYR A 301 -9.17 2.54 -11.77
N LEU A 302 -10.48 2.64 -11.50
CA LEU A 302 -11.03 2.32 -10.19
C LEU A 302 -11.17 0.78 -10.03
N PRO A 303 -10.92 0.23 -8.83
CA PRO A 303 -11.23 -1.15 -8.54
C PRO A 303 -12.72 -1.46 -8.76
N LYS A 304 -13.04 -2.70 -9.18
CA LYS A 304 -14.43 -3.14 -9.38
C LYS A 304 -15.34 -2.87 -8.18
N GLN A 305 -14.79 -2.96 -6.97
CA GLN A 305 -15.42 -2.52 -5.73
C GLN A 305 -14.58 -1.38 -5.15
N PHE A 306 -14.99 -0.14 -5.42
CA PHE A 306 -14.35 1.05 -4.86
C PHE A 306 -15.22 1.69 -3.79
N SER A 307 -14.59 2.45 -2.89
CA SER A 307 -15.27 3.29 -1.92
C SER A 307 -14.56 4.63 -1.84
N THR A 308 -15.32 5.70 -1.88
CA THR A 308 -14.83 7.08 -1.74
C THR A 308 -15.31 7.67 -0.40
N PHE A 309 -14.69 8.76 0.05
CA PHE A 309 -15.09 9.44 1.30
C PHE A 309 -16.56 9.90 1.27
N ARG A 310 -17.01 10.41 0.13
CA ARG A 310 -18.43 10.62 -0.18
C ARG A 310 -18.82 9.62 -1.26
N PRO A 311 -19.86 8.78 -1.05
CA PRO A 311 -20.33 7.86 -2.08
C PRO A 311 -20.63 8.58 -3.39
N LEU A 312 -20.26 7.97 -4.51
CA LEU A 312 -20.58 8.47 -5.85
C LEU A 312 -21.82 7.73 -6.36
N SER A 313 -22.84 8.47 -6.81
CA SER A 313 -24.04 7.90 -7.43
C SER A 313 -23.80 7.45 -8.88
N ASP A 314 -22.84 8.08 -9.56
CA ASP A 314 -22.34 7.72 -10.88
C ASP A 314 -20.81 7.64 -10.79
N PRO A 315 -20.18 6.51 -11.16
CA PRO A 315 -18.73 6.39 -11.17
C PRO A 315 -18.02 7.48 -11.97
N SER A 316 -18.63 8.01 -13.04
CA SER A 316 -18.06 9.07 -13.90
C SER A 316 -17.85 10.39 -13.16
N ILE A 317 -18.53 10.59 -12.03
CA ILE A 317 -18.25 11.71 -11.11
C ILE A 317 -16.79 11.65 -10.63
N TRP A 318 -16.17 10.48 -10.54
CA TRP A 318 -14.74 10.36 -10.25
C TRP A 318 -13.90 11.15 -11.26
N SER A 319 -14.11 10.93 -12.56
CA SER A 319 -13.38 11.61 -13.62
C SER A 319 -13.59 13.12 -13.53
N ARG A 320 -14.83 13.58 -13.30
CA ARG A 320 -15.11 15.00 -13.03
C ARG A 320 -14.28 15.54 -11.84
N ARG A 321 -14.30 14.85 -10.70
CA ARG A 321 -13.57 15.26 -9.49
C ARG A 321 -12.06 15.25 -9.69
N TYR A 322 -11.55 14.33 -10.49
CA TYR A 322 -10.16 14.26 -10.88
C TYR A 322 -9.77 15.49 -11.71
N THR A 323 -10.54 15.82 -12.74
CA THR A 323 -10.33 17.00 -13.58
C THR A 323 -10.44 18.31 -12.77
N GLU A 324 -11.39 18.40 -11.84
CA GLU A 324 -11.52 19.54 -10.91
C GLU A 324 -10.26 19.77 -10.05
N MET A 325 -9.39 18.77 -9.88
CA MET A 325 -8.12 18.97 -9.17
C MET A 325 -7.14 19.86 -9.93
N ALA A 326 -7.24 19.92 -11.27
CA ALA A 326 -6.39 20.70 -12.14
C ALA A 326 -6.76 22.20 -12.16
N ILE A 327 -7.95 22.57 -11.67
CA ILE A 327 -8.47 23.95 -11.69
C ILE A 327 -7.44 24.96 -11.16
N PRO A 328 -6.73 24.78 -10.03
CA PRO A 328 -5.75 25.78 -9.58
C PRO A 328 -4.51 25.95 -10.48
N PHE A 329 -4.41 25.19 -11.56
CA PHE A 329 -3.27 25.14 -12.48
C PHE A 329 -3.69 25.31 -13.95
N TYR A 330 -4.89 25.83 -14.21
CA TYR A 330 -5.52 25.80 -15.55
C TYR A 330 -4.73 26.50 -16.66
N GLU A 331 -3.88 27.48 -16.33
CA GLU A 331 -3.22 28.40 -17.28
C GLU A 331 -2.53 27.69 -18.47
N LEU A 332 -2.02 26.48 -18.26
CA LEU A 332 -1.39 25.64 -19.29
C LEU A 332 -1.64 24.15 -19.03
N ALA A 333 -2.58 23.80 -18.15
CA ALA A 333 -2.75 22.41 -17.73
C ALA A 333 -3.49 21.60 -18.79
N GLU A 334 -3.09 20.34 -18.89
CA GLU A 334 -3.71 19.35 -19.75
C GLU A 334 -4.38 18.27 -18.89
N VAL A 335 -5.58 17.85 -19.28
CA VAL A 335 -6.35 16.77 -18.66
C VAL A 335 -6.78 15.77 -19.72
N ARG A 336 -6.79 14.47 -19.41
CA ARG A 336 -7.19 13.42 -20.36
C ARG A 336 -8.68 13.05 -20.31
N VAL A 337 -9.35 13.37 -19.21
CA VAL A 337 -10.72 12.92 -18.95
C VAL A 337 -11.66 14.08 -18.65
N GLY A 338 -12.91 13.92 -19.04
CA GLY A 338 -13.97 14.89 -18.78
C GLY A 338 -15.34 14.22 -18.66
N TYR A 339 -16.12 14.67 -17.68
CA TYR A 339 -17.54 14.32 -17.52
C TYR A 339 -18.23 15.48 -16.81
N GLN A 340 -19.16 16.16 -17.48
CA GLN A 340 -19.81 17.37 -16.96
C GLN A 340 -18.79 18.40 -16.43
N SER A 341 -17.70 18.58 -17.17
CA SER A 341 -16.54 19.39 -16.76
C SER A 341 -16.15 20.43 -17.82
N GLN A 342 -17.09 20.80 -18.69
CA GLN A 342 -16.90 21.80 -19.75
C GLN A 342 -16.51 23.18 -19.20
N ASN A 343 -16.84 23.46 -17.93
CA ASN A 343 -16.48 24.69 -17.24
C ASN A 343 -15.00 24.80 -16.84
N ILE A 344 -14.17 23.80 -17.15
CA ILE A 344 -12.75 23.78 -16.83
C ILE A 344 -11.97 24.25 -18.06
N SER A 345 -11.19 25.32 -17.92
CA SER A 345 -10.40 25.92 -19.01
C SER A 345 -9.05 25.26 -19.27
N CYS A 346 -8.87 24.00 -18.87
CA CYS A 346 -7.68 23.21 -19.21
C CYS A 346 -7.81 22.68 -20.64
N PHE A 347 -6.68 22.33 -21.27
CA PHE A 347 -6.71 21.56 -22.51
C PHE A 347 -7.19 20.12 -22.22
N PHE A 348 -8.28 19.71 -22.85
CA PHE A 348 -8.76 18.34 -22.85
C PHE A 348 -8.07 17.58 -23.97
N ARG A 349 -7.09 16.77 -23.59
CA ARG A 349 -6.37 15.92 -24.50
C ARG A 349 -7.23 14.73 -24.90
N ILE A 350 -7.26 14.44 -26.20
CA ILE A 350 -7.88 13.21 -26.71
C ILE A 350 -7.10 11.99 -26.20
N ILE A 351 -7.72 10.81 -26.24
CA ILE A 351 -7.05 9.58 -25.86
C ILE A 351 -5.81 9.34 -26.73
N ASP A 352 -4.83 8.66 -26.12
CA ASP A 352 -3.61 8.20 -26.78
C ASP A 352 -3.91 7.56 -28.14
N ARG A 353 -3.19 8.05 -29.14
CA ARG A 353 -3.19 7.55 -30.50
C ARG A 353 -1.96 6.73 -30.76
N ASP A 354 -2.07 5.80 -31.69
CA ASP A 354 -0.98 4.96 -32.14
C ASP A 354 -0.44 5.51 -33.45
N SER A 355 0.85 5.29 -33.71
CA SER A 355 1.51 5.70 -34.95
C SER A 355 1.07 4.87 -36.15
N VAL A 356 -0.20 5.02 -36.54
CA VAL A 356 -0.86 4.36 -37.66
C VAL A 356 -1.78 5.34 -38.39
N TRP A 357 -2.06 5.10 -39.67
CA TRP A 357 -2.91 5.98 -40.49
C TRP A 357 -4.41 5.85 -40.22
N GLY A 358 -4.87 4.68 -39.78
CA GLY A 358 -6.30 4.29 -39.80
C GLY A 358 -7.21 5.00 -38.78
N TYR A 359 -8.50 4.63 -38.81
CA TYR A 359 -9.52 5.16 -37.88
C TYR A 359 -9.45 4.54 -36.47
N GLU A 360 -8.77 3.41 -36.30
CA GLU A 360 -8.57 2.80 -35.00
C GLU A 360 -7.35 3.44 -34.31
N LEU A 361 -7.61 4.48 -33.52
CA LEU A 361 -6.60 5.25 -32.78
C LEU A 361 -5.47 5.84 -33.66
N GLY A 362 -5.64 5.95 -34.98
CA GLY A 362 -4.63 6.52 -35.89
C GLY A 362 -4.95 7.94 -36.37
N LEU A 363 -4.17 8.42 -37.34
CA LEU A 363 -4.26 9.78 -37.89
C LEU A 363 -5.67 10.12 -38.42
N LYS A 364 -6.31 9.23 -39.20
CA LYS A 364 -7.67 9.43 -39.74
C LYS A 364 -8.73 9.63 -38.66
N SER A 365 -8.50 9.16 -37.44
CA SER A 365 -9.45 9.27 -36.33
C SER A 365 -9.38 10.59 -35.56
N LEU A 366 -8.36 11.42 -35.83
CA LEU A 366 -8.10 12.64 -35.07
C LEU A 366 -9.20 13.68 -35.28
N ILE A 367 -9.48 14.07 -36.54
CA ILE A 367 -10.53 15.05 -36.86
C ILE A 367 -11.91 14.60 -36.33
N PRO A 368 -12.40 13.37 -36.62
CA PRO A 368 -13.69 12.92 -36.08
C PRO A 368 -13.77 12.99 -34.55
N THR A 369 -12.67 12.68 -33.85
CA THR A 369 -12.66 12.71 -32.39
C THR A 369 -12.67 14.14 -31.84
N VAL A 370 -11.87 15.03 -32.43
CA VAL A 370 -11.86 16.46 -32.05
C VAL A 370 -13.25 17.04 -32.28
N LEU A 371 -13.86 16.83 -33.44
CA LEU A 371 -15.22 17.28 -33.74
C LEU A 371 -16.24 16.71 -32.75
N THR A 372 -16.13 15.44 -32.38
CA THR A 372 -17.00 14.83 -31.37
C THR A 372 -16.88 15.56 -30.03
N ILE A 373 -15.65 15.80 -29.55
CA ILE A 373 -15.40 16.46 -28.27
C ILE A 373 -15.84 17.93 -28.29
N SER A 374 -15.62 18.62 -29.42
CA SER A 374 -16.12 19.97 -29.67
C SER A 374 -17.64 20.03 -29.52
N MET A 375 -18.37 19.09 -30.12
CA MET A 375 -19.83 19.01 -30.00
C MET A 375 -20.32 18.65 -28.58
N LEU A 376 -19.47 18.04 -27.75
CA LEU A 376 -19.75 17.79 -26.34
C LEU A 376 -19.50 19.02 -25.44
N GLY A 377 -19.13 20.16 -26.04
CA GLY A 377 -18.94 21.45 -25.36
C GLY A 377 -17.57 21.62 -24.71
N TYR A 378 -16.55 20.89 -25.16
CA TYR A 378 -15.17 21.08 -24.71
C TYR A 378 -14.40 21.90 -25.76
N PRO A 379 -14.18 23.20 -25.53
CA PRO A 379 -13.63 24.10 -26.55
C PRO A 379 -12.10 23.99 -26.70
N PHE A 380 -11.40 23.74 -25.59
CA PHE A 380 -9.93 23.68 -25.55
C PHE A 380 -9.46 22.23 -25.66
N ILE A 381 -9.19 21.76 -26.89
CA ILE A 381 -8.84 20.36 -27.16
C ILE A 381 -7.35 20.25 -27.49
N SER A 382 -6.67 19.28 -26.90
CA SER A 382 -5.31 18.87 -27.27
C SER A 382 -5.38 17.61 -28.14
N ALA A 383 -4.77 17.65 -29.32
CA ALA A 383 -4.89 16.63 -30.35
C ALA A 383 -3.94 15.43 -30.17
N ASP A 384 -3.45 15.21 -28.94
CA ASP A 384 -2.39 14.26 -28.59
C ASP A 384 -1.05 14.61 -29.27
N MET A 385 -0.03 13.80 -28.98
CA MET A 385 1.32 13.96 -29.47
C MET A 385 1.40 13.81 -30.99
N ILE A 386 2.22 14.66 -31.59
CA ILE A 386 2.53 14.59 -33.02
C ILE A 386 3.19 13.24 -33.33
N GLY A 387 2.59 12.49 -34.26
CA GLY A 387 3.04 11.17 -34.69
C GLY A 387 2.49 9.97 -33.91
N GLY A 388 1.75 10.20 -32.81
CA GLY A 388 1.20 9.13 -31.97
C GLY A 388 2.27 8.30 -31.23
N ASN A 389 1.82 7.25 -30.53
CA ASN A 389 2.67 6.32 -29.80
C ASN A 389 3.21 5.21 -30.70
N PHE A 390 4.53 5.02 -30.67
CA PHE A 390 5.20 3.91 -31.35
C PHE A 390 5.11 2.61 -30.53
N PHE A 391 4.74 1.52 -31.19
CA PHE A 391 4.71 0.16 -30.64
C PHE A 391 5.36 -0.82 -31.62
N PRO A 392 6.48 -1.50 -31.25
CA PRO A 392 7.30 -2.31 -32.17
C PRO A 392 6.58 -3.35 -33.04
N ASN A 393 5.39 -3.81 -32.65
CA ASN A 393 4.60 -4.84 -33.34
C ASN A 393 3.26 -4.33 -33.91
N LYS A 394 2.98 -3.03 -33.80
CA LYS A 394 1.72 -2.41 -34.28
C LYS A 394 1.97 -1.22 -35.21
N THR A 395 3.11 -0.56 -35.08
CA THR A 395 3.44 0.67 -35.82
C THR A 395 4.61 0.44 -36.77
N ASN A 396 4.54 1.03 -37.95
CA ASN A 396 5.67 1.08 -38.88
C ASN A 396 6.59 2.25 -38.51
N GLY A 397 7.90 2.08 -38.68
CA GLY A 397 8.91 3.11 -38.37
C GLY A 397 10.28 2.54 -38.02
N ALA A 398 11.24 3.41 -37.70
CA ALA A 398 12.55 3.01 -37.15
C ALA A 398 12.42 2.66 -35.66
N VAL A 399 13.44 2.04 -35.06
CA VAL A 399 13.40 1.64 -33.63
C VAL A 399 13.07 2.86 -32.77
N GLU A 400 11.88 2.85 -32.16
CA GLU A 400 11.33 3.87 -31.24
C GLU A 400 10.76 5.17 -31.87
N ILE A 401 10.65 5.29 -33.19
CA ILE A 401 9.97 6.44 -33.84
C ILE A 401 9.01 6.03 -34.97
N PRO A 402 7.89 6.74 -35.18
CA PRO A 402 6.95 6.55 -36.27
C PRO A 402 7.59 6.55 -37.66
N ASP A 403 6.85 6.07 -38.66
CA ASP A 403 7.16 6.33 -40.06
C ASP A 403 7.24 7.83 -40.34
N ARG A 404 8.21 8.22 -41.17
CA ARG A 404 8.54 9.62 -41.46
C ARG A 404 7.37 10.37 -42.11
N GLU A 405 6.72 9.78 -43.11
CA GLU A 405 5.60 10.42 -43.80
C GLU A 405 4.42 10.60 -42.85
N LEU A 406 4.11 9.55 -42.07
CA LEU A 406 3.05 9.62 -41.07
C LEU A 406 3.32 10.75 -40.06
N TYR A 407 4.54 10.86 -39.54
CA TYR A 407 4.90 11.93 -38.59
C TYR A 407 4.70 13.32 -39.20
N VAL A 408 5.14 13.52 -40.45
CA VAL A 408 4.96 14.80 -41.16
C VAL A 408 3.49 15.13 -41.41
N ARG A 409 2.68 14.20 -41.91
CA ARG A 409 1.23 14.43 -42.10
C ARG A 409 0.48 14.65 -40.79
N TRP A 410 0.96 14.05 -39.69
CA TRP A 410 0.42 14.30 -38.35
C TRP A 410 0.76 15.71 -37.85
N LEU A 411 2.02 16.13 -38.01
CA LEU A 411 2.50 17.48 -37.68
C LEU A 411 1.71 18.54 -38.44
N GLU A 412 1.53 18.34 -39.74
CA GLU A 412 0.72 19.16 -40.64
C GLU A 412 -0.70 19.37 -40.10
N LEU A 413 -1.38 18.29 -39.69
CA LEU A 413 -2.70 18.38 -39.08
C LEU A 413 -2.67 19.07 -37.71
N SER A 414 -1.73 18.70 -36.84
CA SER A 414 -1.61 19.26 -35.49
C SER A 414 -1.33 20.77 -35.50
N ALA A 415 -0.70 21.31 -36.54
CA ALA A 415 -0.48 22.76 -36.70
C ALA A 415 -1.79 23.56 -36.80
N PHE A 416 -2.90 22.92 -37.16
CA PHE A 416 -4.23 23.53 -37.23
C PHE A 416 -5.14 23.13 -36.06
N MET A 417 -4.59 22.47 -35.03
CA MET A 417 -5.30 22.12 -33.80
C MET A 417 -5.06 23.18 -32.72
N PRO A 418 -5.88 23.23 -31.63
CA PRO A 418 -5.71 24.25 -30.60
C PRO A 418 -4.36 24.25 -29.86
N SER A 419 -3.58 23.18 -29.99
CA SER A 419 -2.23 23.07 -29.45
C SER A 419 -1.40 22.05 -30.25
N MET A 420 -0.07 22.26 -30.27
CA MET A 420 0.91 21.34 -30.83
C MET A 420 1.72 20.69 -29.70
N GLN A 421 1.75 19.36 -29.63
CA GLN A 421 2.47 18.61 -28.59
C GLN A 421 3.57 17.73 -29.20
N PHE A 422 4.82 18.16 -29.08
CA PHE A 422 5.99 17.37 -29.48
C PHE A 422 6.43 16.45 -28.33
N SER A 423 6.07 15.16 -28.39
CA SER A 423 6.64 14.13 -27.49
C SER A 423 7.78 13.36 -28.16
N ILE A 424 7.66 13.13 -29.47
CA ILE A 424 8.76 12.68 -30.33
C ILE A 424 9.31 13.92 -31.01
N PRO A 425 10.57 14.30 -30.75
CA PRO A 425 11.12 15.50 -31.35
C PRO A 425 11.50 15.30 -32.82
N PRO A 426 11.32 16.32 -33.68
CA PRO A 426 11.58 16.20 -35.12
C PRO A 426 13.05 15.94 -35.46
N TRP A 427 13.98 16.32 -34.59
CA TRP A 427 15.43 16.10 -34.79
C TRP A 427 15.87 14.64 -34.60
N LEU A 428 14.97 13.72 -34.26
CA LEU A 428 15.24 12.27 -34.35
C LEU A 428 15.14 11.72 -35.78
N TYR A 429 14.57 12.49 -36.70
CA TYR A 429 14.49 12.15 -38.12
C TYR A 429 15.68 12.76 -38.88
N ASP A 430 15.41 13.69 -39.79
CA ASP A 430 16.39 14.34 -40.65
C ASP A 430 16.17 15.86 -40.69
N LYS A 431 17.09 16.57 -41.36
CA LYS A 431 17.05 18.04 -41.47
C LYS A 431 15.76 18.55 -42.13
N GLU A 432 15.22 17.80 -43.08
CA GLU A 432 14.01 18.19 -43.80
C GLU A 432 12.79 18.13 -42.86
N VAL A 433 12.66 17.09 -42.03
CA VAL A 433 11.59 17.02 -41.00
C VAL A 433 11.70 18.16 -39.98
N VAL A 434 12.92 18.58 -39.62
CA VAL A 434 13.11 19.75 -38.74
C VAL A 434 12.66 21.04 -39.42
N GLU A 435 12.99 21.24 -40.69
CA GLU A 435 12.56 22.42 -41.47
C GLU A 435 11.04 22.45 -41.64
N ILE A 436 10.41 21.31 -41.90
CA ILE A 436 8.95 21.19 -41.96
C ILE A 436 8.32 21.50 -40.60
N ALA A 437 8.89 21.00 -39.50
CA ALA A 437 8.42 21.32 -38.14
C ALA A 437 8.51 22.81 -37.82
N GLN A 438 9.58 23.49 -38.23
CA GLN A 438 9.71 24.94 -38.09
C GLN A 438 8.64 25.68 -38.91
N LYS A 439 8.49 25.33 -40.20
CA LYS A 439 7.47 25.90 -41.10
C LYS A 439 6.06 25.83 -40.49
N PHE A 440 5.67 24.66 -39.98
CA PHE A 440 4.33 24.47 -39.40
C PHE A 440 4.16 25.07 -38.00
N THR A 441 5.23 25.18 -37.22
CA THR A 441 5.19 25.92 -35.94
C THR A 441 4.99 27.42 -36.21
N GLU A 442 5.72 28.00 -37.16
CA GLU A 442 5.55 29.40 -37.57
C GLU A 442 4.16 29.66 -38.17
N LEU A 443 3.63 28.72 -38.97
CA LEU A 443 2.26 28.79 -39.47
C LEU A 443 1.24 28.77 -38.32
N HIS A 444 1.42 27.87 -37.35
CA HIS A 444 0.54 27.82 -36.18
C HIS A 444 0.57 29.13 -35.41
N GLU A 445 1.76 29.68 -35.14
CA GLU A 445 1.93 30.94 -34.40
C GLU A 445 1.35 32.16 -35.14
N SER A 446 1.50 32.22 -36.47
CA SER A 446 1.12 33.40 -37.25
C SER A 446 -0.33 33.40 -37.76
N LEU A 447 -0.92 32.22 -38.00
CA LEU A 447 -2.26 32.09 -38.56
C LEU A 447 -3.27 31.50 -37.58
N VAL A 448 -2.92 30.38 -36.93
CA VAL A 448 -3.87 29.59 -36.15
C VAL A 448 -4.04 30.14 -34.75
N ALA A 449 -2.96 30.35 -34.00
CA ALA A 449 -2.97 30.84 -32.63
C ALA A 449 -3.72 32.18 -32.44
N PRO A 450 -3.58 33.19 -33.33
CA PRO A 450 -4.37 34.42 -33.21
C PRO A 450 -5.89 34.17 -33.31
N LEU A 451 -6.30 33.30 -34.24
CA LEU A 451 -7.71 32.94 -34.42
C LEU A 451 -8.24 32.14 -33.22
N LEU A 452 -7.43 31.24 -32.65
CA LEU A 452 -7.78 30.51 -31.44
C LEU A 452 -7.99 31.45 -30.25
N LEU A 453 -7.18 32.51 -30.11
CA LEU A 453 -7.30 33.49 -29.03
C LEU A 453 -8.56 34.35 -29.15
N GLU A 454 -8.91 34.75 -30.37
CA GLU A 454 -10.17 35.45 -30.66
C GLU A 454 -11.37 34.57 -30.30
N LEU A 455 -11.41 33.34 -30.82
CA LEU A 455 -12.48 32.38 -30.58
C LEU A 455 -12.57 31.96 -29.10
N ALA A 456 -11.44 31.89 -28.38
CA ALA A 456 -11.43 31.61 -26.95
C ALA A 456 -12.17 32.68 -26.14
N GLY A 457 -12.18 33.94 -26.61
CA GLY A 457 -13.02 35.00 -26.06
C GLY A 457 -14.50 34.73 -26.28
N GLU A 458 -14.89 34.40 -27.51
CA GLU A 458 -16.29 34.12 -27.89
C GLU A 458 -16.88 32.91 -27.15
N VAL A 459 -16.07 31.87 -26.95
CA VAL A 459 -16.44 30.66 -26.21
C VAL A 459 -16.99 30.98 -24.81
N THR A 460 -16.48 32.03 -24.16
CA THR A 460 -16.94 32.41 -22.82
C THR A 460 -18.36 32.98 -22.81
N ASP A 461 -18.82 33.49 -23.95
CA ASP A 461 -20.15 34.08 -24.11
C ASP A 461 -21.15 33.10 -24.74
N THR A 462 -20.74 32.36 -25.78
CA THR A 462 -21.66 31.51 -26.57
C THR A 462 -21.53 30.02 -26.27
N GLY A 463 -20.33 29.56 -25.90
CA GLY A 463 -19.99 28.15 -25.83
C GLY A 463 -19.83 27.46 -27.18
N ASP A 464 -19.79 28.22 -28.28
CA ASP A 464 -19.59 27.66 -29.62
C ASP A 464 -18.20 27.00 -29.73
N PRO A 465 -18.08 25.84 -30.40
CA PRO A 465 -16.81 25.15 -30.50
C PRO A 465 -15.80 25.95 -31.33
N ILE A 466 -14.52 25.85 -30.99
CA ILE A 466 -13.43 26.48 -31.77
C ILE A 466 -13.20 25.72 -33.08
N ILE A 467 -13.09 24.39 -32.97
CA ILE A 467 -12.97 23.48 -34.12
C ILE A 467 -14.36 22.99 -34.49
N ARG A 468 -14.81 23.26 -35.72
CA ARG A 468 -16.20 23.06 -36.16
C ARG A 468 -16.28 22.10 -37.35
N PRO A 469 -17.34 21.30 -37.46
CA PRO A 469 -17.60 20.51 -38.66
C PRO A 469 -18.08 21.40 -39.79
N ILE A 470 -17.90 20.99 -41.05
CA ILE A 470 -18.24 21.83 -42.22
C ILE A 470 -19.73 22.22 -42.27
N TRP A 471 -20.61 21.34 -41.79
CA TRP A 471 -22.05 21.61 -41.72
C TRP A 471 -22.40 22.78 -40.79
N TRP A 472 -21.47 23.24 -39.93
CA TRP A 472 -21.69 24.38 -39.04
C TRP A 472 -22.09 25.65 -39.81
N ILE A 473 -21.37 25.95 -40.89
CA ILE A 473 -21.64 27.10 -41.77
C ILE A 473 -22.60 26.76 -42.93
N SER A 474 -22.91 25.48 -43.15
CA SER A 474 -23.81 25.02 -44.21
C SER A 474 -24.74 23.88 -43.75
N PRO A 475 -25.62 24.12 -42.76
CA PRO A 475 -26.35 23.05 -42.08
C PRO A 475 -27.39 22.35 -42.94
N ARG A 476 -27.81 22.98 -44.05
CA ARG A 476 -28.81 22.44 -44.98
C ARG A 476 -28.19 21.65 -46.14
N ASP A 477 -26.87 21.64 -46.25
CA ASP A 477 -26.15 20.90 -47.28
C ASP A 477 -25.82 19.50 -46.78
N GLU A 478 -26.57 18.49 -47.23
CA GLU A 478 -26.39 17.10 -46.81
C GLU A 478 -24.99 16.54 -47.10
N ALA A 479 -24.28 17.07 -48.10
CA ALA A 479 -22.91 16.64 -48.39
C ALA A 479 -21.98 16.93 -47.20
N THR A 480 -22.21 18.04 -46.49
CA THR A 480 -21.37 18.47 -45.37
C THR A 480 -21.55 17.66 -44.10
N HIS A 481 -22.67 16.92 -43.97
CA HIS A 481 -22.99 16.15 -42.76
C HIS A 481 -22.09 14.92 -42.57
N ARG A 482 -21.49 14.43 -43.65
CA ARG A 482 -20.66 13.22 -43.65
C ARG A 482 -19.15 13.50 -43.71
N ILE A 483 -18.76 14.77 -43.82
CA ILE A 483 -17.35 15.13 -43.96
C ILE A 483 -16.67 14.99 -42.61
N ASP A 484 -15.73 14.05 -42.54
CA ASP A 484 -14.97 13.70 -41.34
C ASP A 484 -13.46 13.96 -41.49
N SER A 485 -13.04 14.38 -42.70
CA SER A 485 -11.65 14.65 -43.10
C SER A 485 -11.37 16.12 -43.36
N GLN A 486 -12.34 17.00 -43.10
CA GLN A 486 -12.19 18.46 -43.14
C GLN A 486 -12.81 19.07 -41.88
N PHE A 487 -12.31 20.21 -41.46
CA PHE A 487 -12.85 20.97 -40.32
C PHE A 487 -12.67 22.47 -40.53
N LEU A 488 -13.36 23.24 -39.71
CA LEU A 488 -13.22 24.69 -39.63
C LEU A 488 -12.54 25.07 -38.31
N ILE A 489 -11.80 26.16 -38.33
CA ILE A 489 -11.39 26.91 -37.15
C ILE A 489 -12.21 28.20 -37.18
N GLY A 490 -13.14 28.34 -36.23
CA GLY A 490 -14.19 29.36 -36.30
C GLY A 490 -15.08 29.15 -37.54
N ASP A 491 -15.51 30.25 -38.15
CA ASP A 491 -16.30 30.22 -39.40
C ASP A 491 -15.47 30.57 -40.65
N THR A 492 -14.21 30.97 -40.46
CA THR A 492 -13.43 31.67 -41.49
C THR A 492 -12.25 30.89 -42.06
N LEU A 493 -11.79 29.83 -41.39
CA LEU A 493 -10.65 29.03 -41.85
C LEU A 493 -11.05 27.57 -41.97
N MET A 494 -11.11 27.04 -43.19
CA MET A 494 -11.36 25.62 -43.46
C MET A 494 -10.05 24.90 -43.74
N VAL A 495 -9.89 23.69 -43.19
CA VAL A 495 -8.67 22.88 -43.31
C VAL A 495 -9.02 21.48 -43.81
N ALA A 496 -8.23 20.98 -44.75
CA ALA A 496 -8.37 19.70 -45.43
C ALA A 496 -6.97 19.04 -45.57
N PRO A 497 -6.45 18.37 -44.53
CA PRO A 497 -5.12 17.74 -44.53
C PRO A 497 -5.06 16.44 -45.34
N VAL A 498 -3.89 16.04 -45.86
CA VAL A 498 -3.75 14.69 -46.44
C VAL A 498 -3.66 13.65 -45.32
N LEU A 499 -4.53 12.63 -45.36
CA LEU A 499 -4.64 11.59 -44.31
C LEU A 499 -4.32 10.18 -44.84
N GLU A 500 -3.74 10.08 -46.02
CA GLU A 500 -3.43 8.81 -46.68
C GLU A 500 -1.95 8.72 -47.04
N MET A 501 -1.38 7.54 -46.83
CA MET A 501 0.01 7.24 -47.13
C MET A 501 0.28 7.33 -48.64
N GLY A 502 1.38 7.98 -49.00
CA GLY A 502 1.87 8.14 -50.36
C GLY A 502 1.07 9.14 -51.21
N LYS A 503 0.13 9.89 -50.63
CA LYS A 503 -0.71 10.85 -51.38
C LYS A 503 -0.12 12.26 -51.33
N GLN A 504 -0.18 12.93 -52.49
CA GLN A 504 0.17 14.35 -52.69
C GLN A 504 -0.99 15.15 -53.29
N GLU A 505 -2.20 14.61 -53.16
CA GLU A 505 -3.44 15.20 -53.65
C GLU A 505 -4.60 14.67 -52.81
N ARG A 506 -5.71 15.40 -52.75
CA ARG A 506 -6.95 14.91 -52.13
C ARG A 506 -8.19 15.62 -52.67
N ASP A 507 -9.34 14.99 -52.49
CA ASP A 507 -10.62 15.64 -52.70
C ASP A 507 -10.92 16.64 -51.57
N VAL A 508 -11.47 17.80 -51.95
CA VAL A 508 -11.87 18.88 -51.03
C VAL A 508 -13.23 19.42 -51.42
N TYR A 509 -14.18 19.37 -50.49
CA TYR A 509 -15.49 19.99 -50.66
C TYR A 509 -15.48 21.43 -50.11
N LEU A 510 -15.78 22.41 -50.97
CA LEU A 510 -16.01 23.79 -50.57
C LEU A 510 -17.53 24.04 -50.46
N PRO A 511 -18.07 24.39 -49.29
CA PRO A 511 -19.48 24.75 -49.17
C PRO A 511 -19.78 26.11 -49.81
N ALA A 512 -21.06 26.45 -49.97
CA ALA A 512 -21.50 27.73 -50.51
C ALA A 512 -20.83 28.93 -49.79
N GLY A 513 -20.25 29.85 -50.56
CA GLY A 513 -19.44 30.97 -50.05
C GLY A 513 -18.29 31.34 -50.99
N LYS A 514 -17.54 32.39 -50.64
CA LYS A 514 -16.31 32.75 -51.36
C LYS A 514 -15.10 32.30 -50.56
N TRP A 515 -14.23 31.53 -51.18
CA TRP A 515 -13.08 30.94 -50.51
C TRP A 515 -11.80 31.27 -51.25
N ARG A 516 -10.72 31.54 -50.50
CA ARG A 516 -9.37 31.71 -51.04
C ARG A 516 -8.47 30.60 -50.51
N SER A 517 -7.84 29.82 -51.40
CA SER A 517 -6.86 28.81 -50.97
C SER A 517 -5.59 29.46 -50.42
N TYR A 518 -4.82 28.69 -49.66
CA TYR A 518 -3.45 29.05 -49.26
C TYR A 518 -2.52 29.35 -50.44
N LYS A 519 -2.82 28.82 -51.64
CA LYS A 519 -2.12 29.10 -52.91
C LYS A 519 -2.58 30.41 -53.56
N GLY A 520 -3.57 31.10 -52.99
CA GLY A 520 -4.10 32.38 -53.46
C GLY A 520 -5.23 32.27 -54.48
N GLU A 521 -5.67 31.07 -54.82
CA GLU A 521 -6.75 30.83 -55.78
C GLU A 521 -8.10 31.23 -55.17
N LEU A 522 -8.94 31.92 -55.96
CA LEU A 522 -10.26 32.37 -55.53
C LEU A 522 -11.36 31.47 -56.11
N PHE A 523 -12.20 30.92 -55.23
CA PHE A 523 -13.34 30.07 -55.56
C PHE A 523 -14.64 30.81 -55.25
N GLU A 524 -15.31 31.33 -56.29
CA GLU A 524 -16.61 32.02 -56.17
C GLU A 524 -17.80 31.16 -56.63
N LYS A 525 -17.55 30.06 -57.32
CA LYS A 525 -18.58 29.13 -57.82
C LYS A 525 -18.67 27.92 -56.89
N THR A 526 -19.36 28.10 -55.78
CA THR A 526 -19.54 27.09 -54.73
C THR A 526 -21.05 26.86 -54.45
N PRO A 527 -21.47 25.72 -53.86
CA PRO A 527 -20.63 24.62 -53.40
C PRO A 527 -19.96 23.86 -54.56
N VAL A 528 -18.77 23.31 -54.32
CA VAL A 528 -18.02 22.55 -55.32
C VAL A 528 -17.15 21.48 -54.66
N LEU A 529 -17.06 20.31 -55.30
CA LEU A 529 -16.08 19.29 -54.97
C LEU A 529 -14.87 19.49 -55.89
N LEU A 530 -13.73 19.87 -55.32
CA LEU A 530 -12.44 19.85 -55.98
C LEU A 530 -11.91 18.42 -55.91
N THR A 531 -11.63 17.83 -57.06
CA THR A 531 -11.10 16.47 -57.17
C THR A 531 -9.61 16.52 -57.43
N ASP A 532 -8.86 15.62 -56.79
CA ASP A 532 -7.39 15.52 -56.91
C ASP A 532 -6.67 16.88 -56.70
N TYR A 533 -7.12 17.66 -55.70
CA TYR A 533 -6.52 18.96 -55.41
C TYR A 533 -5.07 18.76 -54.89
N PRO A 534 -4.05 19.38 -55.50
CA PRO A 534 -2.65 19.09 -55.21
C PRO A 534 -2.19 19.65 -53.86
N VAL A 535 -1.60 18.78 -53.04
CA VAL A 535 -1.09 19.06 -51.69
C VAL A 535 0.18 18.23 -51.45
N ASP A 536 1.34 18.84 -51.70
CA ASP A 536 2.62 18.17 -51.54
C ASP A 536 2.90 17.81 -50.07
N LEU A 537 3.93 16.98 -49.86
CA LEU A 537 4.47 16.79 -48.51
C LEU A 537 5.12 18.10 -48.08
N ASP A 538 4.79 18.58 -46.88
CA ASP A 538 5.06 19.94 -46.39
C ASP A 538 3.94 20.99 -46.66
N GLU A 539 2.86 20.61 -47.32
CA GLU A 539 1.70 21.48 -47.58
C GLU A 539 0.43 20.95 -46.90
N VAL A 540 -0.50 21.86 -46.56
CA VAL A 540 -1.85 21.52 -46.11
C VAL A 540 -2.85 22.35 -46.90
N ALA A 541 -3.88 21.72 -47.45
CA ALA A 541 -4.96 22.47 -48.07
C ALA A 541 -5.78 23.19 -47.00
N TYR A 542 -5.69 24.51 -46.95
CA TYR A 542 -6.57 25.36 -46.17
C TYR A 542 -7.12 26.52 -47.00
N PHE A 543 -8.29 26.99 -46.61
CA PHE A 543 -9.09 27.98 -47.34
C PHE A 543 -9.63 29.03 -46.37
N LEU A 544 -9.41 30.29 -46.70
CA LEU A 544 -9.92 31.44 -45.95
C LEU A 544 -11.23 31.92 -46.57
N TRP A 545 -12.22 32.17 -45.73
CA TRP A 545 -13.45 32.83 -46.11
C TRP A 545 -13.16 34.26 -46.58
N VAL A 546 -13.77 34.65 -47.68
CA VAL A 546 -13.67 36.00 -48.24
C VAL A 546 -15.04 36.68 -48.09
N SER A 547 -15.07 37.77 -47.33
CA SER A 547 -16.28 38.58 -47.12
C SER A 547 -16.69 39.40 -48.35
#